data_AF-A0A7W9EDV5-F1
#
_entry.id   AF-A0A7W9EDV5-F1
#
_cell.length_a   1.000
_cell.length_b   1.000
_cell.length_c   1.000
_cell.angle_alpha   90.00
_cell.angle_beta   90.00
_cell.angle_gamma   90.00
#
_symmetry.space_group_name_H-M   'P 1'
#
loop_
_entity.id
_entity.type
_entity.pdbx_description
1 polymer ?
#
loop_
_entity_poly.entity_id
_entity_poly.type
_entity_poly.pdbx_seq_one_letter_code
_entity_poly.pdbx_strand_id
1 'polypeptide(L)'
;MRLLILSLAALSMATPALAREPLPEQRVADRMNDPAVQNRIESGVSAALAAILDLRIGAMERAIDPHSRAHPDDTLRDRAERDDPYFEDRIADQTQRSTRQLGAMAGAFAVVMPQLRTMVAEMERHIGDIGMHADGDDGWSD
;
A
#
# COMPACT_ATOMS: atom_id res chain seq x y z
N MET A 1 -4.50 7.37 -63.20
CA MET A 1 -3.62 7.27 -62.01
C MET A 1 -3.87 8.47 -61.07
N ARG A 2 -5.01 8.51 -60.38
CA ARG A 2 -5.39 9.67 -59.54
C ARG A 2 -6.23 9.33 -58.31
N LEU A 3 -6.42 8.03 -58.05
CA LEU A 3 -7.30 7.50 -56.99
C LEU A 3 -6.53 6.79 -55.86
N LEU A 4 -5.20 6.81 -55.87
CA LEU A 4 -4.35 6.12 -54.89
C LEU A 4 -3.80 7.03 -53.77
N ILE A 5 -4.26 8.30 -53.69
CA ILE A 5 -3.76 9.27 -52.69
C ILE A 5 -4.75 9.46 -51.52
N LEU A 6 -6.01 9.00 -51.66
CA LEU A 6 -7.06 9.27 -50.66
C LEU A 6 -7.10 8.29 -49.48
N SER A 7 -6.38 7.17 -49.53
CA SER A 7 -6.43 6.14 -48.48
C SER A 7 -5.43 6.35 -47.33
N LEU A 8 -4.48 7.27 -47.44
CA LEU A 8 -3.41 7.44 -46.44
C LEU A 8 -3.75 8.45 -45.33
N ALA A 9 -4.86 9.19 -45.45
CA ALA A 9 -5.27 10.21 -44.49
C ALA A 9 -6.15 9.67 -43.34
N ALA A 10 -6.56 8.41 -43.38
CA ALA A 10 -7.51 7.83 -42.41
C ALA A 10 -6.85 7.12 -41.21
N LEU A 11 -5.51 6.98 -41.19
CA LEU A 11 -4.80 6.31 -40.08
C LEU A 11 -4.30 7.26 -38.98
N SER A 12 -4.48 8.58 -39.14
CA SER A 12 -3.99 9.58 -38.18
C SER A 12 -4.94 9.91 -37.04
N MET A 13 -6.12 9.27 -36.96
CA MET A 13 -7.05 9.38 -35.82
C MET A 13 -6.89 8.28 -34.76
N ALA A 14 -5.75 7.58 -34.73
CA ALA A 14 -5.31 6.84 -33.55
C ALA A 14 -4.41 7.76 -32.70
N THR A 15 -4.98 8.86 -32.21
CA THR A 15 -4.31 9.69 -31.21
C THR A 15 -4.00 8.84 -29.98
N PRO A 16 -2.79 8.96 -29.41
CA PRO A 16 -2.43 8.19 -28.23
C PRO A 16 -3.25 8.70 -27.05
N ALA A 17 -4.31 7.97 -26.71
CA ALA A 17 -4.92 8.00 -25.38
C ALA A 17 -3.93 7.54 -24.26
N LEU A 18 -2.65 7.32 -24.60
CA LEU A 18 -1.54 6.93 -23.75
C LEU A 18 -0.74 8.11 -23.18
N ALA A 19 -1.12 9.37 -23.45
CA ALA A 19 -0.54 10.55 -22.80
C ALA A 19 -1.36 11.00 -21.58
N ARG A 20 -2.13 10.11 -20.94
CA ARG A 20 -2.71 10.39 -19.62
C ARG A 20 -1.58 10.36 -18.61
N GLU A 21 -1.28 11.53 -18.06
CA GLU A 21 -0.45 11.67 -16.87
C GLU A 21 -0.92 10.64 -15.84
N PRO A 22 -0.04 9.76 -15.32
CA PRO A 22 -0.46 8.75 -14.38
C PRO A 22 -1.11 9.47 -13.21
N LEU A 23 -2.36 9.08 -12.94
CA LEU A 23 -3.14 9.63 -11.84
C LEU A 23 -2.27 9.55 -10.58
N PRO A 24 -2.34 10.53 -9.65
CA PRO A 24 -1.52 10.58 -8.44
C PRO A 24 -1.41 9.22 -7.72
N GLU A 25 -2.44 8.41 -7.83
CA GLU A 25 -2.59 7.13 -7.15
C GLU A 25 -1.99 5.95 -7.93
N GLN A 26 -1.90 6.02 -9.26
CA GLN A 26 -1.04 5.11 -10.03
C GLN A 26 0.43 5.35 -9.67
N ARG A 27 0.83 6.61 -9.50
CA ARG A 27 2.19 6.95 -9.01
C ARG A 27 2.45 6.45 -7.58
N VAL A 28 1.43 6.44 -6.72
CA VAL A 28 1.53 5.87 -5.37
C VAL A 28 1.61 4.34 -5.41
N ALA A 29 0.78 3.69 -6.22
CA ALA A 29 0.81 2.24 -6.41
C ALA A 29 2.16 1.78 -6.99
N ASP A 30 2.68 2.48 -8.00
CA ASP A 30 3.98 2.21 -8.61
C ASP A 30 5.13 2.41 -7.61
N ARG A 31 5.06 3.45 -6.76
CA ARG A 31 6.02 3.62 -5.64
C ARG A 31 5.92 2.53 -4.59
N MET A 32 4.74 2.01 -4.29
CA MET A 32 4.58 0.91 -3.34
C MET A 32 5.07 -0.43 -3.91
N ASN A 33 5.02 -0.60 -5.24
CA ASN A 33 5.62 -1.73 -5.94
C ASN A 33 7.13 -1.56 -6.20
N ASP A 34 7.71 -0.39 -5.91
CA ASP A 34 9.14 -0.15 -6.07
C ASP A 34 9.93 -1.00 -5.05
N PRO A 35 10.83 -1.90 -5.50
CA PRO A 35 11.68 -2.70 -4.61
C PRO A 35 12.50 -1.83 -3.65
N ALA A 36 12.91 -0.62 -4.06
CA ALA A 36 13.66 0.28 -3.20
C ALA A 36 12.82 0.81 -2.03
N VAL A 37 11.52 1.02 -2.24
CA VAL A 37 10.60 1.46 -1.18
C VAL A 37 10.27 0.30 -0.24
N GLN A 38 10.04 -0.90 -0.78
CA GLN A 38 9.79 -2.10 0.02
C GLN A 38 11.00 -2.44 0.91
N ASN A 39 12.23 -2.37 0.39
CA ASN A 39 13.46 -2.58 1.16
C ASN A 39 13.62 -1.58 2.31
N ARG A 40 13.19 -0.32 2.11
CA ARG A 40 13.23 0.69 3.18
C ARG A 40 12.22 0.42 4.28
N ILE A 41 11.02 -0.04 3.92
CA ILE A 41 9.99 -0.44 4.89
C ILE A 41 10.50 -1.63 5.69
N GLU A 42 11.04 -2.66 5.02
CA GLU A 42 11.61 -3.84 5.67
C GLU A 42 12.73 -3.45 6.65
N SER A 43 13.66 -2.60 6.21
CA SER A 43 14.75 -2.10 7.05
C SER A 43 14.24 -1.30 8.25
N GLY A 44 13.21 -0.47 8.06
CA GLY A 44 12.60 0.31 9.13
C GLY A 44 11.89 -0.55 10.16
N VAL A 45 11.14 -1.56 9.71
CA VAL A 45 10.48 -2.54 10.59
C VAL A 45 11.51 -3.35 11.37
N SER A 46 12.57 -3.81 10.71
CA SER A 46 13.66 -4.55 11.36
C SER A 46 14.37 -3.70 12.42
N ALA A 47 14.67 -2.43 12.12
CA ALA A 47 15.28 -1.51 13.09
C ALA A 47 14.37 -1.22 14.29
N ALA A 48 13.07 -1.02 14.06
CA ALA A 48 12.11 -0.82 15.13
C ALA A 48 12.00 -2.05 16.04
N LEU A 49 12.01 -3.24 15.45
CA LEU A 49 11.97 -4.49 16.19
C LEU A 49 13.25 -4.72 17.01
N ALA A 50 14.42 -4.42 16.43
CA ALA A 50 15.68 -4.45 17.16
C ALA A 50 15.65 -3.52 18.37
N ALA A 51 15.13 -2.29 18.22
CA ALA A 51 15.00 -1.34 19.31
C ALA A 51 14.05 -1.83 20.43
N ILE A 52 12.96 -2.53 20.07
CA ILE A 52 12.05 -3.14 21.06
C ILE A 52 12.76 -4.27 21.80
N LEU A 53 13.48 -5.14 21.09
CA LEU A 53 14.20 -6.25 21.69
C LEU A 53 15.31 -5.78 22.63
N ASP A 54 15.93 -4.63 22.35
CA ASP A 54 16.97 -4.05 23.18
C ASP A 54 16.44 -3.28 24.41
N LEU A 55 15.12 -3.27 24.64
CA LEU A 55 14.54 -2.68 25.84
C LEU A 55 14.99 -3.48 27.08
N ARG A 56 15.63 -2.77 28.01
CA ARG A 56 16.09 -3.33 29.29
C ARG A 56 14.92 -3.58 30.21
N ILE A 57 14.68 -4.83 30.56
CA ILE A 57 13.57 -5.26 31.42
C ILE A 57 14.03 -5.93 32.72
N GLY A 58 15.32 -6.27 32.84
CA GLY A 58 15.80 -7.01 34.01
C GLY A 58 15.65 -6.29 35.35
N ALA A 59 15.72 -4.95 35.37
CA ALA A 59 15.38 -4.17 36.56
C ALA A 59 13.88 -4.24 36.92
N MET A 60 13.01 -4.26 35.90
CA MET A 60 11.56 -4.37 36.09
C MET A 60 11.17 -5.78 36.56
N GLU A 61 11.76 -6.83 35.99
CA GLU A 61 11.52 -8.21 36.42
C GLU A 61 11.86 -8.41 37.90
N ARG A 62 13.01 -7.90 38.37
CA ARG A 62 13.38 -8.00 39.79
C ARG A 62 12.51 -7.17 40.72
N ALA A 63 11.92 -6.09 40.23
CA ALA A 63 10.98 -5.29 41.01
C ALA A 63 9.64 -6.03 41.20
N ILE A 64 9.22 -6.83 40.21
CA ILE A 64 7.98 -7.61 40.24
C ILE A 64 8.20 -8.94 40.99
N ASP A 65 9.31 -9.62 40.73
CA ASP A 65 9.73 -10.86 41.40
C ASP A 65 11.12 -10.68 42.02
N PRO A 66 11.21 -10.45 43.34
CA PRO A 66 12.48 -10.30 44.06
C PRO A 66 13.39 -11.53 44.00
N HIS A 67 12.85 -12.71 43.67
CA HIS A 67 13.61 -13.95 43.53
C HIS A 67 14.07 -14.20 42.08
N SER A 68 13.72 -13.32 41.14
CA SER A 68 14.18 -13.40 39.77
C SER A 68 15.71 -13.40 39.68
N ARG A 69 16.24 -14.27 38.82
CA ARG A 69 17.68 -14.35 38.50
C ARG A 69 18.08 -13.43 37.34
N ALA A 70 17.20 -12.54 36.91
CA ALA A 70 17.49 -11.59 35.84
C ALA A 70 18.58 -10.61 36.27
N HIS A 71 19.54 -10.35 35.39
CA HIS A 71 20.51 -9.28 35.57
C HIS A 71 19.80 -7.92 35.36
N PRO A 72 20.17 -6.83 36.06
CA PRO A 72 19.56 -5.50 35.88
C PRO A 72 19.49 -5.03 34.42
N ASP A 73 20.48 -5.46 33.64
CA ASP A 73 20.73 -5.01 32.29
C ASP A 73 20.12 -5.94 31.24
N ASP A 74 19.51 -7.05 31.65
CA ASP A 74 18.87 -7.99 30.73
C ASP A 74 17.81 -7.28 29.90
N THR A 75 17.87 -7.52 28.60
CA THR A 75 16.94 -7.01 27.60
C THR A 75 15.81 -7.99 27.33
N LEU A 76 14.78 -7.52 26.62
CA LEU A 76 13.73 -8.40 26.11
C LEU A 76 14.30 -9.49 25.20
N ARG A 77 15.35 -9.15 24.44
CA ARG A 77 16.12 -10.09 23.61
C ARG A 77 16.72 -11.21 24.45
N ASP A 78 17.50 -10.87 25.47
CA ASP A 78 18.19 -11.83 26.35
C ASP A 78 17.17 -12.78 27.02
N ARG A 79 16.02 -12.23 27.39
CA ARG A 79 14.93 -12.99 27.99
C ARG A 79 14.30 -13.96 27.00
N ALA A 80 14.04 -13.51 25.78
CA ALA A 80 13.41 -14.32 24.74
C ALA A 80 14.34 -15.42 24.23
N GLU A 81 15.62 -15.11 24.01
CA GLU A 81 16.64 -16.09 23.58
C GLU A 81 16.88 -17.19 24.61
N ARG A 82 16.77 -16.87 25.90
CA ARG A 82 16.88 -17.87 26.96
C ARG A 82 15.81 -18.95 26.87
N ASP A 83 14.59 -18.59 26.48
CA ASP A 83 13.48 -19.54 26.31
C ASP A 83 13.49 -20.21 24.93
N ASP A 84 14.14 -19.58 23.95
CA ASP A 84 14.20 -20.02 22.57
C ASP A 84 15.53 -19.65 21.90
N PRO A 85 16.48 -20.59 21.74
CA PRO A 85 17.79 -20.30 21.14
C PRO A 85 17.71 -19.93 19.64
N TYR A 86 16.56 -20.12 18.98
CA TYR A 86 16.34 -19.73 17.59
C TYR A 86 15.44 -18.49 17.47
N PHE A 87 15.31 -17.72 18.54
CA PHE A 87 14.38 -16.58 18.60
C PHE A 87 14.66 -15.54 17.52
N GLU A 88 15.92 -15.14 17.34
CA GLU A 88 16.30 -14.13 16.35
C GLU A 88 15.96 -14.58 14.93
N ASP A 89 16.37 -15.80 14.55
CA ASP A 89 16.08 -16.38 13.24
C ASP A 89 14.57 -16.46 12.98
N ARG A 90 13.81 -16.92 13.99
CA ARG A 90 12.34 -17.05 13.92
C ARG A 90 11.68 -15.70 13.69
N ILE A 91 12.09 -14.67 14.42
CA ILE A 91 11.55 -13.32 14.32
C ILE A 91 11.93 -12.66 12.99
N ALA A 92 13.15 -12.85 12.50
CA ALA A 92 13.57 -12.38 11.19
C ALA A 92 12.72 -13.03 10.08
N ASP A 93 12.58 -14.35 10.10
CA ASP A 93 11.77 -15.10 9.15
C ASP A 93 10.28 -14.71 9.20
N GLN A 94 9.75 -14.47 10.40
CA GLN A 94 8.36 -14.07 10.58
C GLN A 94 8.13 -12.65 10.06
N THR A 95 9.05 -11.74 10.35
CA THR A 95 9.02 -10.36 9.81
C THR A 95 9.05 -10.38 8.29
N GLN A 96 9.99 -11.13 7.71
CA GLN A 96 10.14 -11.20 6.26
C GLN A 96 8.90 -11.81 5.58
N ARG A 97 8.35 -12.90 6.13
CA ARG A 97 7.10 -13.50 5.64
C ARG A 97 5.93 -12.52 5.71
N SER A 98 5.78 -11.80 6.83
CA SER A 98 4.69 -10.84 7.02
C SER A 98 4.80 -9.67 6.04
N THR A 99 6.00 -9.13 5.84
CA THR A 99 6.26 -8.05 4.87
C THR A 99 5.94 -8.50 3.44
N ARG A 100 6.36 -9.71 3.04
CA ARG A 100 5.99 -10.27 1.72
C ARG A 100 4.48 -10.42 1.56
N GLN A 101 3.78 -10.88 2.59
CA GLN A 101 2.33 -11.04 2.55
C GLN A 101 1.62 -9.68 2.43
N LEU A 102 2.05 -8.68 3.20
CA LEU A 102 1.54 -7.32 3.08
C LEU A 102 1.79 -6.73 1.69
N GLY A 103 2.98 -6.95 1.13
CA GLY A 103 3.32 -6.56 -0.24
C GLY A 103 2.41 -7.22 -1.29
N ALA A 104 2.15 -8.53 -1.15
CA ALA A 104 1.26 -9.25 -2.04
C ALA A 104 -0.20 -8.75 -1.96
N MET A 105 -0.68 -8.46 -0.74
CA MET A 105 -2.01 -7.85 -0.55
C MET A 105 -2.08 -6.45 -1.16
N ALA A 106 -1.07 -5.60 -0.93
CA ALA A 106 -0.99 -4.27 -1.52
C ALA A 106 -0.97 -4.33 -3.06
N GLY A 107 -0.22 -5.26 -3.63
CA GLY A 107 -0.21 -5.53 -5.08
C GLY A 107 -1.58 -5.93 -5.61
N ALA A 108 -2.29 -6.83 -4.91
CA ALA A 108 -3.66 -7.22 -5.27
C ALA A 108 -4.65 -6.04 -5.20
N PHE A 109 -4.56 -5.19 -4.17
CA PHE A 109 -5.36 -3.98 -4.06
C PHE A 109 -5.06 -2.97 -5.17
N ALA A 110 -3.79 -2.80 -5.53
CA ALA A 110 -3.39 -1.93 -6.64
C ALA A 110 -4.00 -2.35 -7.98
N VAL A 111 -4.21 -3.65 -8.20
CA VAL A 111 -4.89 -4.17 -9.41
C VAL A 111 -6.38 -3.85 -9.43
N VAL A 112 -7.05 -3.82 -8.28
CA VAL A 112 -8.51 -3.60 -8.18
C VAL A 112 -8.87 -2.11 -8.18
N MET A 113 -7.99 -1.25 -7.65
CA MET A 113 -8.23 0.19 -7.52
C MET A 113 -8.67 0.92 -8.81
N PRO A 114 -8.10 0.64 -10.01
CA PRO A 114 -8.55 1.27 -11.25
C PRO A 114 -10.02 0.97 -11.58
N GLN A 115 -10.47 -0.26 -11.36
CA GLN A 115 -11.85 -0.67 -11.63
C GLN A 115 -12.83 0.05 -10.71
N LEU A 116 -12.49 0.17 -9.42
CA LEU A 116 -13.29 0.92 -8.45
C LEU A 116 -13.47 2.38 -8.85
N ARG A 117 -12.43 3.04 -9.37
CA ARG A 117 -12.54 4.42 -9.88
C ARG A 117 -13.46 4.54 -11.08
N THR A 118 -13.36 3.60 -12.02
CA THR A 118 -14.25 3.60 -13.19
C THR A 118 -15.70 3.50 -12.73
N MET A 119 -16.00 2.62 -11.76
CA MET A 119 -17.34 2.50 -11.20
C MET A 119 -17.81 3.77 -10.49
N VAL A 120 -16.97 4.42 -9.69
CA VAL A 120 -17.29 5.69 -9.01
C VAL A 120 -17.54 6.81 -10.02
N ALA A 121 -16.66 6.97 -11.02
CA ALA A 121 -16.81 7.99 -12.05
C ALA A 121 -18.04 7.76 -12.93
N GLU A 122 -18.48 6.52 -13.08
CA GLU A 122 -19.71 6.16 -13.78
C GLU A 122 -20.96 6.45 -12.94
N MET A 123 -20.91 6.18 -11.62
CA MET A 123 -21.97 6.61 -10.69
C MET A 123 -22.12 8.13 -10.63
N GLU A 124 -21.02 8.88 -10.56
CA GLU A 124 -21.04 10.36 -10.55
C GLU A 124 -21.69 10.91 -11.82
N ARG A 125 -21.38 10.32 -12.98
CA ARG A 125 -22.02 10.68 -14.25
C ARG A 125 -23.53 10.40 -14.23
N HIS A 126 -23.93 9.25 -13.71
CA HIS A 126 -25.34 8.88 -13.63
C HIS A 126 -26.13 9.78 -12.67
N ILE A 127 -25.53 10.15 -11.54
CA ILE A 127 -26.14 11.06 -10.56
C ILE A 127 -26.26 12.48 -11.12
N GLY A 128 -25.24 12.96 -11.84
CA GLY A 128 -25.28 14.27 -12.51
C GLY A 128 -26.36 14.35 -13.60
N ASP A 129 -26.59 13.25 -14.33
CA ASP A 129 -27.61 13.19 -15.37
C ASP A 129 -29.05 13.20 -14.80
N ILE A 130 -29.25 12.58 -13.64
CA ILE A 130 -30.53 12.60 -12.90
C ILE A 130 -30.81 14.00 -12.33
N GLY A 131 -29.80 14.70 -11.83
CA GLY A 131 -29.95 16.09 -11.32
C GLY A 131 -30.31 17.09 -12.42
N MET A 132 -29.77 16.92 -13.63
CA MET A 132 -30.06 17.77 -14.80
C MET A 132 -31.49 17.59 -15.35
N HIS A 133 -32.17 16.48 -15.05
CA HIS A 133 -33.57 16.26 -15.45
C HIS A 133 -34.59 16.78 -14.43
N ALA A 134 -34.17 17.13 -13.20
CA ALA A 134 -35.06 17.62 -12.15
C ALA A 134 -35.24 19.16 -12.15
N ASP A 135 -34.32 19.90 -12.76
CA ASP A 135 -34.29 21.38 -12.82
C ASP A 135 -34.92 21.97 -14.11
N GLY A 136 -35.66 21.16 -14.88
CA GLY A 136 -36.20 21.53 -16.20
C GLY A 136 -37.70 21.80 -16.27
N ASP A 137 -38.44 21.79 -15.15
CA ASP A 137 -39.91 21.84 -15.15
C ASP A 137 -40.53 22.85 -14.14
N ASP A 138 -40.00 24.06 -14.10
CA ASP A 138 -40.62 25.23 -13.47
C ASP A 138 -41.01 26.28 -14.51
N GLY A 139 -41.68 25.81 -15.58
CA GLY A 139 -42.48 26.63 -16.48
C GLY A 139 -43.91 26.81 -15.97
N TRP A 140 -44.11 27.65 -14.95
CA TRP A 140 -45.45 28.17 -14.63
C TRP A 140 -45.55 29.62 -15.09
N SER A 141 -46.34 29.79 -16.16
CA SER A 141 -46.80 31.08 -16.68
C SER A 141 -47.87 31.64 -15.76
N ASP A 142 -47.73 32.92 -15.38
CA ASP A 142 -48.83 33.82 -15.01
C ASP A 142 -48.49 35.24 -15.50
#